data_AF-A0A849E2I7-F1
#
_entry.id   AF-A0A849E2I7-F1
#
_cell.length_a   1.000
_cell.length_b   1.000
_cell.length_c   1.000
_cell.angle_alpha   90.00
_cell.angle_beta   90.00
_cell.angle_gamma   90.00
#
_symmetry.space_group_name_H-M   'P 1'
#
loop_
_entity.id
_entity.type
_entity.pdbx_description
1 polymer ?
#
loop_
_entity_poly.entity_id
_entity_poly.type
_entity_poly.pdbx_seq_one_letter_code
_entity_poly.pdbx_strand_id
1 'polypeptide(L)' 'MRISTNQYYQIGLYSILDQQAGLIDSQSKVSTGLRVNKPSDDPIATVTIVNLEQEIARTERY' A
#
# COMPACT_ATOMS: atom_id res chain seq x y z
N MET A 1 30.84 -11.55 14.85
CA MET A 1 30.28 -11.61 13.47
C MET A 1 31.05 -10.63 12.60
N ARG A 2 31.66 -11.09 11.49
CA ARG A 2 32.36 -10.19 10.56
C ARG A 2 31.34 -9.75 9.51
N ILE A 3 30.77 -8.57 9.67
CA ILE A 3 29.96 -7.96 8.63
C ILE A 3 30.93 -7.66 7.48
N SER A 4 30.76 -8.34 6.35
CA SER A 4 31.54 -8.04 5.16
C SER A 4 31.14 -6.65 4.66
N THR A 5 32.09 -5.84 4.17
CA THR A 5 31.79 -4.50 3.62
C THR A 5 30.69 -4.55 2.55
N ASN A 6 30.60 -5.68 1.83
CA ASN A 6 29.51 -5.99 0.90
C ASN A 6 28.14 -6.09 1.59
N GLN A 7 28.04 -6.75 2.75
CA GLN A 7 26.78 -6.82 3.51
C GLN A 7 26.32 -5.43 3.96
N TYR A 8 27.25 -4.58 4.40
CA TYR A 8 26.92 -3.22 4.83
C TYR A 8 26.40 -2.37 3.67
N TYR A 9 27.07 -2.44 2.51
CA TYR A 9 26.59 -1.78 1.29
C TYR A 9 25.21 -2.29 0.86
N GLN A 10 24.99 -3.60 0.95
CA GLN A 10 23.72 -4.23 0.60
C GLN A 10 22.57 -3.79 1.53
N ILE A 11 22.81 -3.68 2.84
CA ILE A 11 21.84 -3.13 3.79
C ILE A 11 21.50 -1.67 3.46
N GLY A 12 22.51 -0.85 3.15
CA GLY A 12 22.30 0.54 2.73
C GLY A 12 21.46 0.64 1.45
N LEU A 13 21.76 -0.20 0.45
CA LEU A 13 21.00 -0.28 -0.79
C LEU A 13 19.55 -0.70 -0.54
N TYR A 14 19.33 -1.73 0.29
CA TYR A 14 17.98 -2.16 0.66
C TYR A 14 17.19 -1.05 1.35
N SER A 15 17.81 -0.30 2.26
CA SER A 15 17.15 0.83 2.92
C SER A 15 16.74 1.92 1.93
N ILE A 16 17.55 2.20 0.91
CA ILE A 16 17.23 3.18 -0.14
C ILE A 16 16.08 2.68 -1.01
N LEU A 17 16.10 1.40 -1.39
CA LEU A 17 15.06 0.79 -2.20
C LEU A 17 13.71 0.74 -1.46
N ASP A 18 13.75 0.45 -0.16
CA ASP A 18 12.56 0.44 0.70
C ASP A 18 11.95 1.85 0.81
N GLN A 19 12.79 2.88 1.00
CA GLN A 19 12.35 4.27 0.98
C GLN A 19 11.75 4.67 -0.38
N GLN A 20 12.36 4.26 -1.49
CA GLN A 20 11.81 4.51 -2.82
C GLN A 20 10.45 3.82 -3.02
N ALA A 21 10.30 2.58 -2.56
CA ALA A 21 9.03 1.86 -2.64
C ALA A 21 7.92 2.58 -1.85
N GLY A 22 8.21 3.03 -0.62
CA GLY A 22 7.27 3.80 0.19
C GLY A 22 6.90 5.16 -0.42
N LEU A 23 7.85 5.83 -1.08
CA LEU A 23 7.59 7.08 -1.81
C LEU A 23 6.65 6.86 -3.01
N ILE A 24 6.87 5.80 -3.80
CA ILE A 24 6.02 5.45 -4.94
C ILE A 24 4.60 5.13 -4.48
N ASP A 25 4.47 4.38 -3.38
CA ASP A 25 3.16 4.05 -2.81
C ASP A 25 2.42 5.30 -2.32
N SER A 26 3.11 6.17 -1.60
CA SER A 26 2.55 7.46 -1.14
C SER A 26 2.15 8.34 -2.32
N GLN A 27 2.97 8.41 -3.37
CA GLN A 27 2.66 9.13 -4.60
C GLN A 27 1.39 8.56 -5.26
N SER A 28 1.25 7.23 -5.31
CA SER A 28 0.04 6.57 -5.84
C SER A 28 -1.21 6.93 -5.04
N LYS A 29 -1.12 6.91 -3.70
CA LYS A 29 -2.21 7.32 -2.79
C LYS A 29 -2.60 8.79 -2.96
N VAL A 30 -1.63 9.68 -3.13
CA VAL A 30 -1.88 11.10 -3.40
C VAL A 30 -2.52 11.30 -4.78
N SER A 31 -2.03 10.62 -5.81
CA SER A 31 -2.54 10.74 -7.18
C SER A 31 -3.97 10.22 -7.35
N THR A 32 -4.34 9.16 -6.63
CA THR A 32 -5.70 8.60 -6.61
C THR A 32 -6.63 9.31 -5.64
N GLY A 33 -6.07 9.99 -4.62
CA GLY A 33 -6.82 10.59 -3.53
C GLY A 33 -7.48 9.58 -2.59
N LEU A 34 -7.25 8.28 -2.81
CA LEU A 34 -7.85 7.20 -2.05
C LEU A 34 -6.86 6.68 -1.00
N ARG A 35 -7.35 6.48 0.22
CA ARG A 35 -6.56 5.91 1.32
C ARG A 35 -6.18 4.44 1.05
N VAL A 36 -7.05 3.70 0.38
CA VAL A 36 -6.89 2.27 0.07
C VAL A 36 -7.04 2.10 -1.43
N ASN A 37 -5.92 1.87 -2.12
CA ASN A 37 -5.90 1.66 -3.57
C ASN A 37 -5.91 0.19 -3.95
N LYS A 38 -5.24 -0.63 -3.15
CA LYS A 38 -5.14 -2.07 -3.37
C LYS A 38 -5.76 -2.81 -2.20
N PRO A 39 -6.43 -3.95 -2.44
CA PRO A 39 -6.88 -4.84 -1.38
C PRO A 39 -5.76 -5.32 -0.45
N SER A 40 -4.51 -5.30 -0.93
CA SER A 40 -3.31 -5.62 -0.16
C SER A 40 -2.95 -4.58 0.90
N ASP A 41 -3.38 -3.33 0.73
CA ASP A 41 -3.00 -2.23 1.63
C ASP A 41 -3.79 -2.27 2.95
N ASP A 42 -5.08 -2.64 2.87
CA ASP A 42 -5.98 -2.78 4.02
C ASP A 42 -7.16 -3.70 3.67
N PRO A 43 -7.03 -5.03 3.85
CA PRO A 43 -8.08 -5.98 3.47
C PRO A 43 -9.37 -5.80 4.28
N ILE A 44 -9.28 -5.29 5.51
CA ILE A 44 -10.46 -5.03 6.37
C ILE A 44 -11.25 -3.85 5.83
N ALA A 45 -10.56 -2.74 5.51
CA ALA A 45 -11.21 -1.60 4.88
C ALA A 45 -11.78 -1.97 3.50
N THR A 46 -11.09 -2.77 2.69
CA THR A 46 -11.61 -3.22 1.39
C THR A 46 -12.91 -4.02 1.54
N VAL A 47 -12.97 -4.99 2.46
CA VAL A 47 -14.23 -5.74 2.72
C VAL A 47 -15.36 -4.79 3.14
N THR A 48 -15.05 -3.79 3.96
CA THR A 48 -16.03 -2.80 4.43
C THR A 48 -16.54 -1.94 3.27
N ILE A 49 -15.64 -1.46 2.40
CA ILE A 49 -15.97 -0.71 1.19
C ILE A 49 -16.86 -1.55 0.26
N VAL A 50 -16.51 -2.81 0.01
CA VAL A 50 -17.29 -3.71 -0.84
C VAL A 50 -18.69 -3.93 -0.27
N ASN A 51 -18.83 -4.11 1.05
CA ASN A 51 -20.14 -4.25 1.68
C ASN A 51 -20.98 -2.97 1.54
N LEU A 52 -20.38 -1.80 1.72
CA LEU A 52 -21.01 -0.49 1.50
C LEU A 52 -21.45 -0.31 0.04
N GLU A 53 -20.60 -0.66 -0.92
CA GLU A 53 -20.96 -0.62 -2.35
C GLU A 53 -22.15 -1.53 -2.65
N GLN A 54 -22.20 -2.73 -2.07
CA GLN A 54 -23.35 -3.62 -2.20
C GLN A 54 -24.62 -3.06 -1.57
N GLU A 55 -24.51 -2.36 -0.44
CA GLU A 55 -25.64 -1.73 0.24
C GLU A 55 -26.19 -0.53 -0.55
N ILE A 56 -25.30 0.30 -1.10
CA ILE A 56 -25.67 1.40 -2.01
C ILE A 56 -26.36 0.84 -3.26
N ALA A 57 -25.76 -0.16 -3.91
CA ALA A 57 -26.33 -0.77 -5.11
C ALA A 57 -27.70 -1.44 -4.86
N ARG A 58 -27.94 -1.96 -3.64
CA ARG A 58 -29.27 -2.42 -3.23
C ARG A 58 -30.23 -1.26 -3.07
N THR A 59 -29.80 -0.16 -2.46
CA THR A 59 -30.63 1.02 -2.21
C THR A 59 -31.03 1.71 -3.51
N GLU A 60 -30.12 1.84 -4.49
CA GLU A 60 -30.41 2.43 -5.81
C GLU A 60 -31.41 1.62 -6.66
N ARG A 61 -31.60 0.34 -6.35
CA ARG A 61 -32.53 -0.54 -7.08
C ARG A 61 -33.97 -0.47 -6.57
N TYR A 62 -34.22 0.20 -5.44
CA TYR A 62 -35.56 0.46 -4.89
C TYR A 62 -36.00 1.89 -5.20
#